data_AF-A0AAU6LTW6-F1
#
_entry.id   AF-A0AAU6LTW6-F1
#
_cell.length_a   1.000
_cell.length_b   1.000
_cell.length_c   1.000
_cell.angle_alpha   90.00
_cell.angle_beta   90.00
_cell.angle_gamma   90.00
#
_symmetry.space_group_name_H-M   'P 1'
#
loop_
_entity.id
_entity.type
_entity.pdbx_description
1 polymer ?
#
loop_
_entity_poly.entity_id
_entity_poly.type
_entity_poly.pdbx_seq_one_letter_code
_entity_poly.pdbx_strand_id
1 'polypeptide(L)'
;MTEDERARLLGLVDVVGLDGKTLFNALKHNPGRAAWSNFKRLKGHLTWVDGLGETAKWLEGVASGKVADFAGEAEAQDAATLKDYTPNRRVALIACLAAKARKRARDDLTTMFCKRMAGKAKKAREELEEIRRQQQESVERLVANYRTLLQQVDVGGPAQTARAKAAALTKQALDALEGLDEESSAAEAASKLEGRVSPALLTLVEGLMVQSNGLASLTAAVEGLGGFDAQYAQIERVSAHHGDNWEVLLHGHLKADRPVMFDLTDVIELKATSEDSSVLAALAHAKAHRALTRDFIPDRDPDGRKVDVSFATQNWQKAIRDRRRPGHFVRRHFEAMVFYYLADELRTGDVAVLGSEEYADWSEQLVRELQAEGRPVDPLDLAQVSPYLTEHIKRFGEYSTHELGITPDDYDARLDVDFSVLGDDDKAAAA
;
A
#
# COMPACT_ATOMS: atom_id res chain seq x y z
N MET A 1 43.35 8.62 2.06
CA MET A 1 43.39 7.29 1.41
C MET A 1 44.64 6.56 1.87
N THR A 2 44.51 5.30 2.30
CA THR A 2 45.61 4.45 2.76
C THR A 2 46.40 3.82 1.61
N GLU A 3 47.59 3.30 1.88
CA GLU A 3 48.39 2.58 0.87
C GLU A 3 47.68 1.31 0.37
N ASP A 4 47.00 0.59 1.25
CA ASP A 4 46.23 -0.61 0.90
C ASP A 4 45.03 -0.29 -0.01
N GLU A 5 44.29 0.78 0.29
CA GLU A 5 43.21 1.27 -0.57
C GLU A 5 43.76 1.65 -1.95
N ARG A 6 44.88 2.36 -1.99
CA ARG A 6 45.54 2.75 -3.24
C ARG A 6 45.96 1.54 -4.07
N ALA A 7 46.55 0.52 -3.43
CA ALA A 7 46.95 -0.72 -4.08
C ALA A 7 45.73 -1.48 -4.62
N ARG A 8 44.64 -1.57 -3.85
CA ARG A 8 43.38 -2.17 -4.32
C ARG A 8 42.84 -1.49 -5.57
N LEU A 9 42.77 -0.15 -5.59
CA LEU A 9 42.27 0.59 -6.76
C LEU A 9 43.17 0.39 -7.99
N LEU A 10 44.49 0.39 -7.81
CA LEU A 10 45.43 0.12 -8.89
C LEU A 10 45.29 -1.30 -9.47
N GLY A 11 44.98 -2.29 -8.64
CA GLY A 11 44.77 -3.67 -9.07
C GLY A 11 43.46 -3.92 -9.83
N LEU A 12 42.50 -2.97 -9.82
CA LEU A 12 41.21 -3.16 -10.49
C LEU A 12 41.33 -3.27 -12.02
N VAL A 13 42.36 -2.66 -12.62
CA VAL A 13 42.62 -2.72 -14.06
C VAL A 13 43.33 -4.00 -14.49
N ASP A 14 43.73 -4.84 -13.55
CA ASP A 14 44.32 -6.14 -13.84
C ASP A 14 43.23 -7.18 -14.11
N VAL A 15 43.55 -8.12 -15.00
CA VAL A 15 42.62 -9.17 -15.41
C VAL A 15 42.50 -10.17 -14.27
N VAL A 16 41.28 -10.46 -13.84
CA VAL A 16 41.02 -11.44 -12.78
C VAL A 16 40.24 -12.60 -13.40
N GLY A 17 40.85 -13.79 -13.43
CA GLY A 17 40.20 -15.04 -13.84
C GLY A 17 40.25 -15.38 -15.34
N LEU A 18 39.62 -16.49 -15.72
CA LEU A 18 39.61 -17.06 -17.07
C LEU A 18 38.72 -16.29 -18.06
N ASP A 19 37.82 -15.44 -17.55
CA ASP A 19 36.81 -14.73 -18.34
C ASP A 19 37.36 -13.48 -19.06
N GLY A 20 38.64 -13.14 -18.81
CA GLY A 20 39.32 -11.99 -19.42
C GLY A 20 38.83 -10.61 -18.98
N LYS A 21 37.90 -10.54 -18.01
CA LYS A 21 37.31 -9.28 -17.53
C LYS A 21 38.06 -8.74 -16.32
N THR A 22 38.22 -7.42 -16.30
CA THR A 22 38.81 -6.69 -15.16
C THR A 22 37.72 -6.32 -14.15
N LEU A 23 38.10 -6.17 -12.88
CA LEU A 23 37.19 -5.66 -11.85
C LEU A 23 36.80 -4.20 -12.12
N PHE A 24 37.65 -3.45 -12.83
CA PHE A 24 37.34 -2.13 -13.34
C PHE A 24 36.10 -2.12 -14.24
N ASN A 25 35.93 -3.10 -15.14
CA ASN A 25 34.73 -3.20 -15.97
C ASN A 25 33.47 -3.49 -15.15
N ALA A 26 33.59 -4.22 -14.02
CA ALA A 26 32.49 -4.45 -13.09
C ALA A 26 32.09 -3.19 -12.31
N LEU A 27 32.97 -2.20 -12.20
CA LEU A 27 32.69 -0.91 -11.55
C LEU A 27 31.84 0.00 -12.45
N LYS A 28 32.01 -0.10 -13.77
CA LYS A 28 31.29 0.73 -14.75
C LYS A 28 29.79 0.47 -14.80
N HIS A 29 29.35 -0.75 -14.51
CA HIS A 29 27.95 -1.13 -14.66
C HIS A 29 27.49 -1.97 -13.48
N ASN A 30 26.23 -1.77 -13.07
CA ASN A 30 25.59 -2.66 -12.11
C ASN A 30 25.43 -4.07 -12.73
N PRO A 31 25.41 -5.14 -11.91
CA PRO A 31 25.36 -6.53 -12.39
C PRO A 31 24.07 -6.91 -13.14
N GLY A 32 23.14 -5.97 -13.33
CA GLY A 32 21.91 -6.11 -14.10
C GLY A 32 20.98 -4.92 -13.87
N ARG A 33 19.80 -4.95 -14.50
CA ARG A 33 18.75 -3.95 -14.25
C ARG A 33 18.32 -4.00 -12.79
N ALA A 34 18.04 -2.82 -12.23
CA ALA A 34 17.38 -2.61 -10.94
C ALA A 34 16.01 -3.30 -10.90
N ALA A 35 15.99 -4.59 -10.53
CA ALA A 35 14.83 -5.46 -10.49
C ALA A 35 14.88 -6.38 -9.28
N TRP A 36 13.70 -6.71 -8.72
CA TRP A 36 13.55 -7.51 -7.50
C TRP A 36 14.28 -8.86 -7.55
N SER A 37 14.29 -9.51 -8.72
CA SER A 37 15.00 -10.79 -8.95
C SER A 37 16.53 -10.67 -8.90
N ASN A 38 17.07 -9.48 -9.15
CA ASN A 38 18.51 -9.21 -9.15
C ASN A 38 19.01 -8.66 -7.81
N PHE A 39 18.15 -8.51 -6.80
CA PHE A 39 18.49 -7.90 -5.52
C PHE A 39 19.76 -8.49 -4.88
N LYS A 40 19.87 -9.83 -4.82
CA LYS A 40 21.06 -10.50 -4.25
C LYS A 40 22.36 -10.11 -4.97
N ARG A 41 22.32 -9.96 -6.30
CA ARG A 41 23.48 -9.56 -7.11
C ARG A 41 23.81 -8.08 -6.89
N LEU A 42 22.80 -7.21 -6.84
CA LEU A 42 22.96 -5.77 -6.57
C LEU A 42 23.51 -5.51 -5.16
N LYS A 43 22.97 -6.19 -4.14
CA LYS A 43 23.49 -6.16 -2.77
C LYS A 43 24.96 -6.60 -2.71
N GLY A 44 25.31 -7.69 -3.39
CA GLY A 44 26.70 -8.17 -3.46
C GLY A 44 27.63 -7.17 -4.15
N HIS A 45 27.16 -6.52 -5.22
CA HIS A 45 27.91 -5.47 -5.90
C HIS A 45 28.09 -4.24 -5.01
N LEU A 46 27.05 -3.72 -4.36
CA LEU A 46 27.18 -2.61 -3.40
C LEU A 46 28.16 -2.95 -2.28
N THR A 47 28.08 -4.15 -1.69
CA THR A 47 29.02 -4.61 -0.65
C THR A 47 30.47 -4.63 -1.17
N TRP A 48 30.68 -5.10 -2.40
CA TRP A 48 31.99 -5.09 -3.03
C TRP A 48 32.50 -3.67 -3.28
N VAL A 49 31.67 -2.79 -3.83
CA VAL A 49 32.05 -1.41 -4.09
C VAL A 49 32.32 -0.68 -2.79
N ASP A 50 31.50 -0.84 -1.74
CA ASP A 50 31.73 -0.29 -0.39
C ASP A 50 33.02 -0.83 0.24
N GLY A 51 33.35 -2.09 0.01
CA GLY A 51 34.61 -2.72 0.43
C GLY A 51 35.89 -2.14 -0.20
N LEU A 52 35.78 -1.28 -1.23
CA LEU A 52 36.96 -0.61 -1.80
C LEU A 52 37.61 0.39 -0.82
N GLY A 53 36.84 0.98 0.11
CA GLY A 53 37.31 1.93 1.13
C GLY A 53 36.43 3.20 1.23
N GLU A 54 36.75 4.23 1.99
CA GLU A 54 35.77 5.33 2.20
C GLU A 54 35.85 6.44 1.13
N THR A 55 35.07 6.32 0.06
CA THR A 55 35.07 7.29 -1.07
C THR A 55 34.77 8.73 -0.67
N ALA A 56 33.95 8.94 0.37
CA ALA A 56 33.65 10.28 0.89
C ALA A 56 34.93 10.96 1.44
N LYS A 57 35.76 10.22 2.20
CA LYS A 57 37.05 10.70 2.71
C LYS A 57 38.08 10.89 1.60
N TRP A 58 38.03 10.10 0.54
CA TRP A 58 38.99 10.23 -0.58
C TRP A 58 38.78 11.51 -1.40
N LEU A 59 37.53 11.98 -1.47
CA LEU A 59 37.09 13.08 -2.32
C LEU A 59 36.68 14.32 -1.50
N GLU A 60 37.05 14.34 -0.22
CA GLU A 60 36.82 15.48 0.66
C GLU A 60 37.49 16.73 0.08
N GLY A 61 36.74 17.84 0.01
CA GLY A 61 37.19 19.09 -0.61
C GLY A 61 37.21 19.11 -2.14
N VAL A 62 36.82 18.03 -2.82
CA VAL A 62 36.67 18.00 -4.28
C VAL A 62 35.23 18.34 -4.67
N ALA A 63 35.05 19.33 -5.54
CA ALA A 63 33.74 19.73 -6.05
C ALA A 63 33.00 18.55 -6.72
N SER A 64 31.70 18.42 -6.45
CA SER A 64 30.83 17.34 -6.96
C SER A 64 30.88 17.21 -8.49
N GLY A 65 30.84 18.33 -9.20
CA GLY A 65 30.95 18.38 -10.67
C GLY A 65 32.27 17.80 -11.19
N LYS A 66 33.41 18.10 -10.55
CA LYS A 66 34.72 17.53 -10.95
C LYS A 66 34.77 16.02 -10.73
N VAL A 67 34.17 15.54 -9.63
CA VAL A 67 34.06 14.10 -9.37
C VAL A 67 33.25 13.43 -10.48
N ALA A 68 32.13 14.04 -10.90
CA ALA A 68 31.31 13.53 -11.98
C ALA A 68 32.05 13.49 -13.32
N ASP A 69 32.78 14.57 -13.66
CA ASP A 69 33.60 14.66 -14.88
C ASP A 69 34.69 13.58 -14.92
N PHE A 70 35.47 13.44 -13.84
CA PHE A 70 36.51 12.43 -13.74
C PHE A 70 35.96 11.00 -13.73
N ALA A 71 34.79 10.77 -13.11
CA ALA A 71 34.12 9.49 -13.19
C ALA A 71 33.65 9.19 -14.62
N GLY A 72 33.16 10.20 -15.36
CA GLY A 72 32.80 10.10 -16.77
C GLY A 72 34.01 9.80 -17.66
N GLU A 73 35.14 10.48 -17.43
CA GLU A 73 36.41 10.20 -18.11
C GLU A 73 36.83 8.74 -17.86
N ALA A 74 36.82 8.29 -16.61
CA ALA A 74 37.16 6.92 -16.25
C ALA A 74 36.23 5.90 -16.94
N GLU A 75 34.91 6.15 -16.95
CA GLU A 75 33.92 5.25 -17.56
C GLU A 75 34.13 5.09 -19.07
N ALA A 76 34.60 6.13 -19.77
CA ALA A 76 34.89 6.11 -21.20
C ALA A 76 36.19 5.34 -21.57
N GLN A 77 37.16 5.25 -20.67
CA GLN A 77 38.44 4.57 -20.94
C GLN A 77 38.38 3.07 -20.69
N ASP A 78 39.12 2.26 -21.44
CA ASP A 78 39.31 0.85 -21.10
C ASP A 78 40.45 0.63 -20.09
N ALA A 79 40.54 -0.60 -19.57
CA ALA A 79 41.55 -0.93 -18.57
C ALA A 79 42.98 -0.84 -19.12
N ALA A 80 43.19 -1.08 -20.42
CA ALA A 80 44.50 -1.00 -21.05
C ALA A 80 44.99 0.45 -21.13
N THR A 81 44.12 1.36 -21.56
CA THR A 81 44.40 2.80 -21.65
C THR A 81 44.69 3.39 -20.28
N LEU A 82 43.94 2.97 -19.25
CA LEU A 82 44.23 3.39 -17.88
C LEU A 82 45.62 2.90 -17.39
N LYS A 83 46.14 1.78 -17.91
CA LYS A 83 47.49 1.30 -17.57
C LYS A 83 48.62 2.19 -18.08
N ASP A 84 48.35 2.99 -19.11
CA ASP A 84 49.32 3.95 -19.63
C ASP A 84 49.35 5.25 -18.81
N TYR A 85 48.34 5.49 -17.96
CA TYR A 85 48.27 6.70 -17.15
C TYR A 85 49.20 6.58 -15.94
N THR A 86 49.65 7.74 -15.44
CA THR A 86 50.44 7.79 -14.20
C THR A 86 49.63 7.18 -13.04
N PRO A 87 50.29 6.49 -12.09
CA PRO A 87 49.58 5.83 -10.99
C PRO A 87 48.66 6.77 -10.20
N ASN A 88 49.06 8.03 -10.01
CA ASN A 88 48.24 9.03 -9.30
C ASN A 88 46.99 9.41 -10.10
N ARG A 89 47.12 9.66 -11.41
CA ARG A 89 45.95 9.97 -12.26
C ARG A 89 44.99 8.78 -12.33
N ARG A 90 45.53 7.57 -12.49
CA ARG A 90 44.72 6.33 -12.51
C ARG A 90 43.92 6.15 -11.22
N VAL A 91 44.57 6.31 -10.07
CA VAL A 91 43.91 6.21 -8.76
C VAL A 91 42.80 7.24 -8.62
N ALA A 92 43.05 8.50 -9.01
CA ALA A 92 42.05 9.56 -8.93
C ALA A 92 40.80 9.24 -9.77
N LEU A 93 41.00 8.83 -11.04
CA LEU A 93 39.91 8.45 -11.95
C LEU A 93 39.10 7.25 -11.42
N ILE A 94 39.78 6.19 -10.95
CA ILE A 94 39.13 5.00 -10.41
C ILE A 94 38.40 5.32 -9.09
N ALA A 95 38.95 6.18 -8.23
CA ALA A 95 38.30 6.62 -7.00
C ALA A 95 37.00 7.39 -7.29
N CYS A 96 37.02 8.29 -8.29
CA CYS A 96 35.81 9.01 -8.73
C CYS A 96 34.77 8.03 -9.32
N LEU A 97 35.20 7.08 -10.15
CA LEU A 97 34.31 6.05 -10.69
C LEU A 97 33.71 5.16 -9.58
N ALA A 98 34.49 4.82 -8.55
CA ALA A 98 34.00 4.06 -7.40
C ALA A 98 32.93 4.85 -6.64
N ALA A 99 33.15 6.14 -6.40
CA ALA A 99 32.16 7.01 -5.77
C ALA A 99 30.86 7.08 -6.60
N LYS A 100 30.96 7.21 -7.92
CA LYS A 100 29.81 7.17 -8.83
C LYS A 100 29.09 5.82 -8.80
N ALA A 101 29.83 4.72 -8.80
CA ALA A 101 29.26 3.37 -8.74
C ALA A 101 28.49 3.12 -7.45
N ARG A 102 28.97 3.65 -6.31
CA ARG A 102 28.28 3.59 -5.02
C ARG A 102 26.95 4.32 -5.02
N LYS A 103 26.97 5.57 -5.47
CA LYS A 103 25.76 6.41 -5.59
C LYS A 103 24.70 5.70 -6.42
N ARG A 104 25.08 5.30 -7.65
CA ARG A 104 24.22 4.54 -8.56
C ARG A 104 23.66 3.26 -7.95
N ALA A 105 24.48 2.48 -7.23
CA ALA A 105 24.02 1.24 -6.62
C ALA A 105 22.99 1.48 -5.51
N ARG A 106 23.16 2.55 -4.70
CA ARG A 106 22.16 2.95 -3.70
C ARG A 106 20.88 3.47 -4.37
N ASP A 107 20.99 4.33 -5.37
CA ASP A 107 19.85 4.88 -6.13
C ASP A 107 19.01 3.77 -6.76
N ASP A 108 19.67 2.77 -7.37
CA ASP A 108 18.99 1.62 -7.98
C ASP A 108 18.24 0.78 -6.94
N LEU A 109 18.84 0.53 -5.77
CA LEU A 109 18.18 -0.21 -4.69
C LEU A 109 16.97 0.56 -4.14
N THR A 110 17.12 1.85 -3.89
CA THR A 110 16.03 2.71 -3.41
C THR A 110 14.89 2.78 -4.43
N THR A 111 15.24 2.99 -5.71
CA THR A 111 14.28 2.99 -6.81
C THR A 111 13.55 1.65 -6.93
N MET A 112 14.25 0.52 -6.74
CA MET A 112 13.61 -0.80 -6.71
C MET A 112 12.60 -0.93 -5.57
N PHE A 113 12.96 -0.47 -4.38
CA PHE A 113 12.07 -0.47 -3.21
C PHE A 113 10.79 0.32 -3.50
N CYS A 114 10.92 1.58 -3.91
CA CYS A 114 9.79 2.46 -4.21
C CYS A 114 8.90 1.90 -5.34
N LYS A 115 9.49 1.43 -6.45
CA LYS A 115 8.74 0.83 -7.56
C LYS A 115 8.03 -0.45 -7.15
N ARG A 116 8.66 -1.28 -6.32
CA ARG A 116 8.03 -2.52 -5.85
C ARG A 116 6.85 -2.22 -4.93
N MET A 117 7.02 -1.31 -3.98
CA MET A 117 5.95 -0.89 -3.07
C MET A 117 4.76 -0.28 -3.82
N ALA A 118 5.02 0.63 -4.77
CA ALA A 118 3.97 1.19 -5.62
C ALA A 118 3.20 0.10 -6.40
N GLY A 119 3.92 -0.87 -6.96
CA GLY A 119 3.30 -2.01 -7.66
C GLY A 119 2.44 -2.90 -6.75
N LYS A 120 2.79 -3.02 -5.46
CA LYS A 120 2.02 -3.80 -4.48
C LYS A 120 0.80 -3.06 -3.96
N ALA A 121 0.94 -1.76 -3.69
CA ALA A 121 -0.18 -0.90 -3.36
C ALA A 121 -1.20 -0.86 -4.50
N LYS A 122 -0.74 -0.77 -5.76
CA LYS A 122 -1.61 -0.85 -6.93
C LYS A 122 -2.41 -2.17 -6.97
N LYS A 123 -1.74 -3.32 -6.79
CA LYS A 123 -2.42 -4.63 -6.78
C LYS A 123 -3.45 -4.77 -5.65
N ALA A 124 -3.15 -4.24 -4.47
CA ALA A 124 -4.08 -4.25 -3.34
C ALA A 124 -5.32 -3.39 -3.63
N ARG A 125 -5.17 -2.25 -4.32
CA ARG A 125 -6.29 -1.40 -4.77
C ARG A 125 -7.12 -2.09 -5.85
N GLU A 126 -6.47 -2.71 -6.84
CA GLU A 126 -7.15 -3.49 -7.89
C GLU A 126 -7.94 -4.68 -7.30
N GLU A 127 -7.40 -5.35 -6.28
CA GLU A 127 -8.14 -6.41 -5.56
C GLU A 127 -9.36 -5.87 -4.82
N LEU A 128 -9.26 -4.70 -4.18
CA LEU A 128 -10.41 -4.06 -3.54
C LEU A 128 -11.48 -3.68 -4.57
N GLU A 129 -11.09 -3.13 -5.72
CA GLU A 129 -11.99 -2.81 -6.83
C GLU A 129 -12.71 -4.06 -7.35
N GLU A 130 -12.00 -5.18 -7.45
CA GLU A 130 -12.59 -6.47 -7.82
C GLU A 130 -13.60 -6.97 -6.79
N ILE A 131 -13.26 -6.90 -5.51
CA ILE A 131 -14.17 -7.27 -4.41
C ILE A 131 -15.43 -6.39 -4.46
N ARG A 132 -15.28 -5.08 -4.65
CA ARG A 132 -16.40 -4.15 -4.79
C ARG A 132 -17.29 -4.48 -5.99
N ARG A 133 -16.69 -4.82 -7.13
CA ARG A 133 -17.43 -5.23 -8.33
C ARG A 133 -18.26 -6.49 -8.06
N GLN A 134 -17.68 -7.52 -7.44
CA GLN A 134 -18.38 -8.74 -7.08
C GLN A 134 -19.51 -8.50 -6.07
N GLN A 135 -19.29 -7.58 -5.12
CA GLN A 135 -20.33 -7.14 -4.18
C GLN A 135 -21.47 -6.43 -4.91
N GLN A 136 -21.16 -5.51 -5.81
CA GLN A 136 -22.16 -4.79 -6.61
C GLN A 136 -22.98 -5.76 -7.47
N GLU A 137 -22.35 -6.70 -8.17
CA GLU A 137 -23.04 -7.75 -8.93
C GLU A 137 -23.95 -8.60 -8.04
N SER A 138 -23.49 -8.93 -6.84
CA SER A 138 -24.27 -9.70 -5.85
C SER A 138 -25.48 -8.91 -5.35
N VAL A 139 -25.33 -7.59 -5.12
CA VAL A 139 -26.42 -6.69 -4.71
C VAL A 139 -27.40 -6.46 -5.85
N GLU A 140 -26.94 -6.21 -7.08
CA GLU A 140 -27.79 -6.06 -8.26
C GLU A 140 -28.61 -7.31 -8.53
N ARG A 141 -28.00 -8.51 -8.40
CA ARG A 141 -28.71 -9.79 -8.47
C ARG A 141 -29.77 -9.90 -7.38
N LEU A 142 -29.45 -9.52 -6.15
CA LEU A 142 -30.39 -9.55 -5.04
C LEU A 142 -31.56 -8.60 -5.27
N VAL A 143 -31.30 -7.36 -5.71
CA VAL A 143 -32.31 -6.36 -6.04
C VAL A 143 -33.20 -6.83 -7.19
N ALA A 144 -32.62 -7.45 -8.22
CA ALA A 144 -33.38 -8.03 -9.32
C ALA A 144 -34.31 -9.16 -8.84
N ASN A 145 -33.80 -10.07 -8.01
CA ASN A 145 -34.59 -11.16 -7.41
C ASN A 145 -35.76 -10.60 -6.58
N TYR A 146 -35.50 -9.61 -5.72
CA TYR A 146 -36.54 -8.96 -4.93
C TYR A 146 -37.55 -8.21 -5.80
N ARG A 147 -37.11 -7.54 -6.87
CA ARG A 147 -38.01 -6.90 -7.82
C ARG A 147 -38.96 -7.91 -8.46
N THR A 148 -38.45 -9.06 -8.89
CA THR A 148 -39.29 -10.13 -9.46
C THR A 148 -40.31 -10.64 -8.45
N LEU A 149 -39.90 -10.86 -7.19
CA LEU A 149 -40.83 -11.28 -6.14
C LEU A 149 -41.89 -10.21 -5.85
N LEU A 150 -41.49 -8.94 -5.75
CA LEU A 150 -42.42 -7.84 -5.52
C LEU A 150 -43.42 -7.71 -6.67
N GLN A 151 -43.00 -7.82 -7.92
CA GLN A 151 -43.91 -7.80 -9.08
C GLN A 151 -44.97 -8.92 -9.04
N GLN A 152 -44.68 -10.05 -8.40
CA GLN A 152 -45.66 -11.12 -8.23
C GLN A 152 -46.70 -10.83 -7.15
N VAL A 153 -46.29 -10.11 -6.10
CA VAL A 153 -47.09 -9.84 -4.89
C VAL A 153 -47.76 -8.45 -4.91
N ASP A 154 -47.33 -7.55 -5.81
CA ASP A 154 -47.84 -6.17 -5.90
C ASP A 154 -49.33 -6.10 -6.26
N VAL A 155 -49.93 -4.92 -6.04
CA VAL A 155 -51.34 -4.63 -6.33
C VAL A 155 -51.60 -4.80 -7.83
N GLY A 156 -52.35 -5.85 -8.20
CA GLY A 156 -52.60 -6.23 -9.60
C GLY A 156 -51.63 -7.29 -10.15
N GLY A 157 -50.69 -7.78 -9.35
CA GLY A 157 -49.79 -8.88 -9.67
C GLY A 157 -50.48 -10.25 -9.78
N PRO A 158 -49.86 -11.25 -10.42
CA PRO A 158 -50.42 -12.58 -10.63
C PRO A 158 -50.92 -13.27 -9.35
N ALA A 159 -50.20 -13.14 -8.23
CA ALA A 159 -50.60 -13.80 -6.99
C ALA A 159 -51.80 -13.11 -6.33
N GLN A 160 -51.84 -11.78 -6.34
CA GLN A 160 -52.93 -11.02 -5.75
C GLN A 160 -54.20 -11.05 -6.61
N THR A 161 -54.06 -11.06 -7.94
CA THR A 161 -55.18 -11.25 -8.88
C THR A 161 -55.75 -12.67 -8.78
N ALA A 162 -54.90 -13.69 -8.67
CA ALA A 162 -55.34 -15.06 -8.40
C ALA A 162 -56.07 -15.16 -7.05
N ARG A 163 -55.52 -14.56 -5.98
CA ARG A 163 -56.16 -14.53 -4.65
C ARG A 163 -57.50 -13.79 -4.68
N ALA A 164 -57.59 -12.63 -5.33
CA ALA A 164 -58.82 -11.85 -5.44
C ALA A 164 -59.88 -12.59 -6.26
N LYS A 165 -59.49 -13.18 -7.39
CA LYS A 165 -60.39 -14.00 -8.23
C LYS A 165 -60.89 -15.22 -7.49
N ALA A 166 -60.02 -15.92 -6.77
CA ALA A 166 -60.42 -17.07 -5.96
C ALA A 166 -61.32 -16.68 -4.79
N ALA A 167 -61.07 -15.55 -4.12
CA ALA A 167 -61.95 -15.04 -3.06
C ALA A 167 -63.34 -14.70 -3.62
N ALA A 168 -63.42 -14.12 -4.82
CA ALA A 168 -64.70 -13.86 -5.50
C ALA A 168 -65.44 -15.16 -5.85
N LEU A 169 -64.75 -16.17 -6.40
CA LEU A 169 -65.33 -17.48 -6.71
C LEU A 169 -65.78 -18.24 -5.45
N THR A 170 -65.00 -18.16 -4.37
CA THR A 170 -65.35 -18.78 -3.07
C THR A 170 -66.56 -18.09 -2.46
N LYS A 171 -66.63 -16.76 -2.50
CA LYS A 171 -67.80 -16.01 -2.05
C LYS A 171 -69.04 -16.38 -2.87
N GLN A 172 -68.92 -16.45 -4.19
CA GLN A 172 -70.02 -16.87 -5.06
C GLN A 172 -70.51 -18.29 -4.72
N ALA A 173 -69.60 -19.21 -4.38
CA ALA A 173 -69.97 -20.54 -3.91
C ALA A 173 -70.65 -20.53 -2.53
N LEU A 174 -70.18 -19.71 -1.59
CA LEU A 174 -70.78 -19.55 -0.26
C LEU A 174 -72.18 -18.91 -0.34
N ASP A 175 -72.35 -17.84 -1.13
CA ASP A 175 -73.63 -17.18 -1.36
C ASP A 175 -74.66 -18.16 -1.99
N ALA A 176 -74.19 -19.07 -2.86
CA ALA A 176 -75.02 -20.13 -3.46
C ALA A 176 -75.40 -21.25 -2.47
N LEU A 177 -74.64 -21.41 -1.38
CA LEU A 177 -74.87 -22.39 -0.31
C LEU A 177 -75.59 -21.77 0.90
N GLU A 178 -75.78 -20.45 0.92
CA GLU A 178 -76.37 -19.72 2.05
C GLU A 178 -77.83 -20.12 2.28
N GLY A 179 -78.15 -20.47 3.54
CA GLY A 179 -79.46 -20.98 3.94
C GLY A 179 -79.73 -22.43 3.49
N LEU A 180 -78.69 -23.25 3.35
CA LEU A 180 -78.74 -24.71 3.39
C LEU A 180 -77.98 -25.18 4.65
N ASP A 181 -78.64 -25.98 5.49
CA ASP A 181 -78.09 -26.55 6.73
C ASP A 181 -78.25 -28.09 6.76
N GLU A 182 -77.79 -28.74 7.83
CA GLU A 182 -77.89 -30.21 7.98
C GLU A 182 -79.34 -30.72 8.04
N GLU A 183 -80.32 -29.84 8.29
CA GLU A 183 -81.75 -30.16 8.38
C GLU A 183 -82.52 -29.89 7.08
N SER A 184 -81.87 -29.23 6.11
CA SER A 184 -82.45 -28.86 4.82
C SER A 184 -82.76 -30.09 3.96
N SER A 185 -83.97 -30.13 3.37
CA SER A 185 -84.39 -31.30 2.60
C SER A 185 -83.62 -31.45 1.29
N ALA A 186 -83.41 -32.70 0.83
CA ALA A 186 -82.74 -32.98 -0.44
C ALA A 186 -83.43 -32.33 -1.65
N ALA A 187 -84.74 -32.05 -1.55
CA ALA A 187 -85.50 -31.35 -2.59
C ALA A 187 -85.25 -29.83 -2.60
N GLU A 188 -85.11 -29.20 -1.43
CA GLU A 188 -84.74 -27.77 -1.32
C GLU A 188 -83.30 -27.53 -1.78
N ALA A 189 -82.39 -28.43 -1.40
CA ALA A 189 -81.02 -28.43 -1.89
C ALA A 189 -80.98 -28.60 -3.43
N ALA A 190 -81.74 -29.54 -3.99
CA ALA A 190 -81.82 -29.73 -5.43
C ALA A 190 -82.48 -28.55 -6.18
N SER A 191 -83.47 -27.87 -5.58
CA SER A 191 -84.10 -26.70 -6.17
C SER A 191 -83.18 -25.48 -6.19
N LYS A 192 -82.43 -25.23 -5.11
CA LYS A 192 -81.46 -24.12 -5.05
C LYS A 192 -80.22 -24.39 -5.92
N LEU A 193 -79.79 -25.64 -6.03
CA LEU A 193 -78.61 -26.07 -6.80
C LEU A 193 -78.94 -26.51 -8.25
N GLU A 194 -80.15 -26.22 -8.73
CA GLU A 194 -80.64 -26.57 -10.08
C GLU A 194 -80.43 -28.05 -10.48
N GLY A 195 -80.61 -28.97 -9.54
CA GLY A 195 -80.58 -30.41 -9.78
C GLY A 195 -79.21 -31.01 -10.10
N ARG A 196 -78.11 -30.28 -9.86
CA ARG A 196 -76.75 -30.79 -10.07
C ARG A 196 -75.98 -30.68 -8.76
N VAL A 197 -75.45 -31.79 -8.25
CA VAL A 197 -74.52 -31.82 -7.10
C VAL A 197 -73.14 -31.22 -7.46
N SER A 198 -73.09 -30.21 -8.34
CA SER A 198 -71.87 -29.93 -9.10
C SER A 198 -71.53 -28.45 -9.33
N PRO A 199 -72.44 -27.48 -9.52
CA PRO A 199 -72.02 -26.12 -9.89
C PRO A 199 -71.28 -25.39 -8.77
N ALA A 200 -71.85 -25.30 -7.57
CA ALA A 200 -71.20 -24.63 -6.43
C ALA A 200 -69.90 -25.34 -6.00
N LEU A 201 -69.88 -26.67 -6.04
CA LEU A 201 -68.68 -27.48 -5.74
C LEU A 201 -67.61 -27.29 -6.81
N LEU A 202 -67.98 -27.22 -8.10
CA LEU A 202 -67.07 -26.91 -9.20
C LEU A 202 -66.51 -25.49 -9.08
N THR A 203 -67.32 -24.50 -8.73
CA THR A 203 -66.86 -23.12 -8.50
C THR A 203 -65.91 -23.03 -7.30
N LEU A 204 -66.17 -23.80 -6.22
CA LEU A 204 -65.27 -23.92 -5.09
C LEU A 204 -63.94 -24.61 -5.49
N VAL A 205 -64.01 -25.69 -6.26
CA VAL A 205 -62.83 -26.39 -6.81
C VAL A 205 -62.04 -25.48 -7.75
N GLU A 206 -62.69 -24.71 -8.61
CA GLU A 206 -62.05 -23.71 -9.46
C GLU A 206 -61.40 -22.59 -8.63
N GLY A 207 -62.07 -22.10 -7.58
CA GLY A 207 -61.50 -21.15 -6.64
C GLY A 207 -60.24 -21.68 -5.94
N LEU A 208 -60.29 -22.93 -5.45
CA LEU A 208 -59.16 -23.62 -4.84
C LEU A 208 -58.01 -23.86 -5.84
N MET A 209 -58.33 -24.25 -7.08
CA MET A 209 -57.33 -24.40 -8.16
C MET A 209 -56.68 -23.06 -8.53
N VAL A 210 -57.43 -21.97 -8.55
CA VAL A 210 -56.88 -20.63 -8.81
C VAL A 210 -55.97 -20.18 -7.66
N GLN A 211 -56.32 -20.47 -6.39
CA GLN A 211 -55.42 -20.21 -5.26
C GLN A 211 -54.16 -21.07 -5.31
N SER A 212 -54.31 -22.38 -5.58
CA SER A 212 -53.17 -23.29 -5.66
C SER A 212 -52.22 -22.88 -6.77
N ASN A 213 -52.74 -22.46 -7.93
CA ASN A 213 -51.93 -22.00 -9.05
C ASN A 213 -51.25 -20.65 -8.77
N GLY A 214 -51.93 -19.73 -8.07
CA GLY A 214 -51.35 -18.46 -7.63
C GLY A 214 -50.19 -18.65 -6.66
N LEU A 215 -50.40 -19.48 -5.62
CA LEU A 215 -49.36 -19.85 -4.64
C LEU A 215 -48.24 -20.67 -5.29
N ALA A 216 -48.57 -21.58 -6.22
CA ALA A 216 -47.60 -22.36 -6.98
C ALA A 216 -46.70 -21.48 -7.85
N SER A 217 -47.23 -20.39 -8.42
CA SER A 217 -46.41 -19.46 -9.21
C SER A 217 -45.41 -18.67 -8.36
N LEU A 218 -45.80 -18.32 -7.13
CA LEU A 218 -44.94 -17.71 -6.12
C LEU A 218 -43.87 -18.69 -5.63
N THR A 219 -44.24 -19.92 -5.29
CA THR A 219 -43.29 -20.94 -4.85
C THR A 219 -42.34 -21.32 -5.99
N ALA A 220 -42.83 -21.46 -7.24
CA ALA A 220 -41.98 -21.74 -8.39
C ALA A 220 -41.00 -20.60 -8.70
N ALA A 221 -41.39 -19.34 -8.49
CA ALA A 221 -40.48 -18.22 -8.62
C ALA A 221 -39.42 -18.19 -7.51
N VAL A 222 -39.82 -18.47 -6.27
CA VAL A 222 -38.89 -18.59 -5.13
C VAL A 222 -37.91 -19.76 -5.36
N GLU A 223 -38.39 -20.91 -5.81
CA GLU A 223 -37.58 -22.10 -6.12
C GLU A 223 -36.64 -21.86 -7.31
N GLY A 224 -37.13 -21.21 -8.38
CA GLY A 224 -36.31 -20.82 -9.54
C GLY A 224 -35.21 -19.81 -9.19
N LEU A 225 -35.37 -19.06 -8.10
CA LEU A 225 -34.37 -18.15 -7.53
C LEU A 225 -33.47 -18.82 -6.47
N GLY A 226 -33.55 -20.14 -6.31
CA GLY A 226 -32.71 -20.92 -5.39
C GLY A 226 -33.24 -21.07 -3.96
N GLY A 227 -34.47 -20.62 -3.69
CA GLY A 227 -35.11 -20.70 -2.37
C GLY A 227 -34.69 -19.59 -1.39
N PHE A 228 -35.47 -19.43 -0.32
CA PHE A 228 -35.21 -18.39 0.69
C PHE A 228 -33.88 -18.60 1.42
N ASP A 229 -33.49 -19.85 1.72
CA ASP A 229 -32.23 -20.15 2.41
C ASP A 229 -31.00 -19.68 1.62
N ALA A 230 -31.00 -19.85 0.30
CA ALA A 230 -29.92 -19.39 -0.56
C ALA A 230 -29.87 -17.85 -0.64
N GLN A 231 -31.04 -17.19 -0.64
CA GLN A 231 -31.14 -15.73 -0.63
C GLN A 231 -30.65 -15.13 0.70
N TYR A 232 -31.02 -15.72 1.84
CA TYR A 232 -30.52 -15.30 3.15
C TYR A 232 -29.01 -15.50 3.27
N ALA A 233 -28.48 -16.65 2.83
CA ALA A 233 -27.04 -16.88 2.81
C ALA A 233 -26.30 -15.87 1.91
N GLN A 234 -26.92 -15.39 0.83
CA GLN A 234 -26.35 -14.35 -0.02
C GLN A 234 -26.36 -12.97 0.64
N ILE A 235 -27.40 -12.62 1.40
CA ILE A 235 -27.49 -11.38 2.18
C ILE A 235 -26.44 -11.34 3.29
N GLU A 236 -26.27 -12.45 4.02
CA GLU A 236 -25.24 -12.56 5.07
C GLU A 236 -23.82 -12.44 4.49
N ARG A 237 -23.57 -13.04 3.32
CA ARG A 237 -22.28 -12.90 2.61
C ARG A 237 -21.98 -11.45 2.24
N VAL A 238 -22.97 -10.70 1.73
CA VAL A 238 -22.79 -9.28 1.40
C VAL A 238 -22.52 -8.45 2.66
N SER A 239 -23.19 -8.74 3.77
CA SER A 239 -23.01 -8.02 5.04
C SER A 239 -21.64 -8.27 5.71
N ALA A 240 -21.01 -9.42 5.46
CA ALA A 240 -19.75 -9.79 6.09
C ALA A 240 -18.51 -9.06 5.55
N HIS A 241 -18.59 -8.43 4.36
CA HIS A 241 -17.41 -7.93 3.62
C HIS A 241 -17.31 -6.39 3.51
N HIS A 242 -17.95 -5.62 4.40
CA HIS A 242 -17.94 -4.15 4.40
C HIS A 242 -16.61 -3.46 4.79
N GLY A 243 -15.47 -4.12 4.60
CA GLY A 243 -14.15 -3.51 4.85
C GLY A 243 -13.67 -2.73 3.64
N ASP A 244 -13.89 -1.41 3.61
CA ASP A 244 -13.60 -0.54 2.46
C ASP A 244 -12.11 -0.15 2.33
N ASN A 245 -11.20 -1.02 2.76
CA ASN A 245 -9.84 -0.66 3.16
C ASN A 245 -8.78 -1.51 2.43
N TRP A 246 -8.14 -0.97 1.38
CA TRP A 246 -7.12 -1.69 0.59
C TRP A 246 -5.84 -1.94 1.41
N GLU A 247 -5.63 -1.13 2.45
CA GLU A 247 -4.56 -1.18 3.44
C GLU A 247 -4.49 -2.55 4.13
N VAL A 248 -5.65 -3.16 4.37
CA VAL A 248 -5.76 -4.51 4.96
C VAL A 248 -5.35 -5.57 3.95
N LEU A 249 -5.44 -5.34 2.65
CA LEU A 249 -5.05 -6.31 1.63
C LEU A 249 -3.55 -6.26 1.32
N LEU A 250 -2.89 -5.11 1.54
CA LEU A 250 -1.49 -4.89 1.16
C LEU A 250 -0.54 -5.92 1.79
N HIS A 251 -0.73 -6.30 3.05
CA HIS A 251 0.18 -7.26 3.69
C HIS A 251 0.16 -8.64 3.01
N GLY A 252 -0.96 -9.04 2.40
CA GLY A 252 -1.07 -10.28 1.64
C GLY A 252 -0.14 -10.27 0.43
N HIS A 253 -0.10 -9.14 -0.28
CA HIS A 253 0.77 -8.90 -1.43
C HIS A 253 2.25 -8.80 -1.05
N LEU A 254 2.57 -8.36 0.16
CA LEU A 254 3.95 -8.19 0.63
C LEU A 254 4.59 -9.45 1.20
N LYS A 255 3.84 -10.52 1.48
CA LYS A 255 4.36 -11.74 2.13
C LYS A 255 5.61 -12.32 1.44
N ALA A 256 5.61 -12.40 0.12
CA ALA A 256 6.74 -12.94 -0.65
C ALA A 256 7.95 -12.00 -0.68
N ASP A 257 7.72 -10.70 -0.54
CA ASP A 257 8.76 -9.66 -0.69
C ASP A 257 9.31 -9.18 0.65
N ARG A 258 8.61 -9.47 1.75
CA ARG A 258 8.95 -9.05 3.11
C ARG A 258 10.42 -9.28 3.47
N PRO A 259 11.04 -10.47 3.25
CA PRO A 259 12.45 -10.65 3.60
C PRO A 259 13.36 -9.69 2.82
N VAL A 260 13.08 -9.52 1.52
CA VAL A 260 13.87 -8.66 0.64
C VAL A 260 13.66 -7.18 0.98
N MET A 261 12.45 -6.76 1.37
CA MET A 261 12.18 -5.39 1.84
C MET A 261 13.04 -5.06 3.07
N PHE A 262 13.05 -5.94 4.07
CA PHE A 262 13.91 -5.75 5.26
C PHE A 262 15.39 -5.77 4.88
N ASP A 263 15.84 -6.76 4.11
CA ASP A 263 17.23 -6.87 3.68
C ASP A 263 17.70 -5.62 2.92
N LEU A 264 16.82 -4.98 2.16
CA LEU A 264 17.12 -3.76 1.42
C LEU A 264 17.28 -2.59 2.39
N THR A 265 16.34 -2.41 3.32
CA THR A 265 16.42 -1.37 4.35
C THR A 265 17.59 -1.54 5.32
N ASP A 266 18.21 -2.73 5.39
CA ASP A 266 19.43 -2.97 6.16
C ASP A 266 20.71 -2.66 5.37
N VAL A 267 20.61 -2.61 4.04
CA VAL A 267 21.74 -2.38 3.14
C VAL A 267 21.90 -0.89 2.83
N ILE A 268 20.79 -0.16 2.71
CA ILE A 268 20.80 1.28 2.53
C ILE A 268 20.73 1.98 3.89
N GLU A 269 21.54 3.02 4.06
CA GLU A 269 21.54 3.84 5.26
C GLU A 269 20.55 4.98 5.09
N LEU A 270 19.52 5.00 5.93
CA LEU A 270 18.40 5.93 5.87
C LEU A 270 18.58 7.03 6.92
N LYS A 271 18.38 8.29 6.53
CA LYS A 271 18.42 9.47 7.39
C LYS A 271 17.17 10.31 7.16
N ALA A 272 16.51 10.75 8.23
CA ALA A 272 15.43 11.72 8.12
C ALA A 272 16.02 13.08 7.73
N THR A 273 15.40 13.78 6.80
CA THR A 273 15.79 15.14 6.38
C THR A 273 15.03 16.23 7.15
N SER A 274 14.13 15.82 8.05
CA SER A 274 13.36 16.68 8.94
C SER A 274 13.44 16.17 10.39
N GLU A 275 12.89 16.94 11.33
CA GLU A 275 12.74 16.52 12.73
C GLU A 275 11.78 15.32 12.88
N ASP A 276 10.86 15.16 11.93
CA ASP A 276 9.97 14.00 11.89
C ASP A 276 10.76 12.76 11.44
N SER A 277 11.11 11.94 12.44
CA SER A 277 11.73 10.63 12.25
C SER A 277 10.76 9.48 12.57
N SER A 278 9.45 9.76 12.63
CA SER A 278 8.43 8.82 13.09
C SER A 278 8.37 7.54 12.23
N VAL A 279 8.48 7.65 10.91
CA VAL A 279 8.53 6.48 10.01
C VAL A 279 9.81 5.67 10.18
N LEU A 280 10.96 6.32 10.37
CA LEU A 280 12.23 5.62 10.66
C LEU A 280 12.19 4.94 12.03
N ALA A 281 11.58 5.56 13.04
CA ALA A 281 11.34 4.96 14.35
C ALA A 281 10.39 3.75 14.24
N ALA A 282 9.32 3.87 13.46
CA ALA A 282 8.40 2.77 13.18
C ALA A 282 9.10 1.63 12.40
N LEU A 283 10.00 1.96 11.48
CA LEU A 283 10.85 0.99 10.77
C LEU A 283 11.81 0.27 11.72
N ALA A 284 12.45 0.99 12.63
CA ALA A 284 13.29 0.39 13.66
C ALA A 284 12.48 -0.58 14.54
N HIS A 285 11.27 -0.19 14.93
CA HIS A 285 10.35 -1.06 15.67
C HIS A 285 9.96 -2.32 14.87
N ALA A 286 9.65 -2.17 13.57
CA ALA A 286 9.35 -3.28 12.67
C ALA A 286 10.55 -4.25 12.54
N LYS A 287 11.76 -3.71 12.41
CA LYS A 287 13.01 -4.49 12.33
C LYS A 287 13.29 -5.25 13.62
N ALA A 288 13.12 -4.62 14.79
CA ALA A 288 13.30 -5.26 16.09
C ALA A 288 12.37 -6.47 16.27
N HIS A 289 11.17 -6.40 15.70
CA HIS A 289 10.16 -7.46 15.79
C HIS A 289 10.14 -8.41 14.58
N ARG A 290 11.09 -8.27 13.64
CA ARG A 290 11.04 -8.97 12.34
C ARG A 290 11.11 -10.49 12.43
N ALA A 291 11.82 -11.01 13.45
CA ALA A 291 12.08 -12.44 13.63
C ALA A 291 10.95 -13.16 14.38
N LEU A 292 10.00 -12.40 14.94
CA LEU A 292 8.90 -12.97 15.70
C LEU A 292 7.92 -13.70 14.79
N THR A 293 7.44 -14.86 15.25
CA THR A 293 6.43 -15.65 14.54
C THR A 293 5.01 -15.23 14.89
N ARG A 294 4.80 -14.61 16.07
CA ARG A 294 3.50 -14.12 16.53
C ARG A 294 2.93 -13.04 15.60
N ASP A 295 1.60 -12.97 15.54
CA ASP A 295 0.88 -11.98 14.73
C ASP A 295 0.78 -10.60 15.38
N PHE A 296 1.03 -10.51 16.69
CA PHE A 296 0.92 -9.26 17.45
C PHE A 296 2.27 -8.84 18.03
N ILE A 297 2.55 -7.55 17.97
CA ILE A 297 3.73 -6.90 18.57
C ILE A 297 3.26 -5.78 19.52
N PRO A 298 4.04 -5.42 20.55
CA PRO A 298 3.71 -4.30 21.42
C PRO A 298 3.58 -2.98 20.63
N ASP A 299 2.71 -2.07 21.07
CA ASP A 299 2.61 -0.71 20.52
C ASP A 299 3.54 0.31 21.18
N ARG A 300 4.45 -0.18 22.01
CA ARG A 300 5.49 0.58 22.69
C ARG A 300 6.87 0.08 22.27
N ASP A 301 7.81 1.02 22.23
CA ASP A 301 9.22 0.75 22.01
C ASP A 301 9.87 0.08 23.24
N PRO A 302 11.15 -0.33 23.17
CA PRO A 302 11.87 -0.90 24.30
C PRO A 302 11.96 0.03 25.53
N ASP A 303 11.91 1.34 25.32
CA ASP A 303 11.95 2.38 26.36
C ASP A 303 10.57 2.65 26.97
N GLY A 304 9.53 1.95 26.52
CA GLY A 304 8.15 2.07 26.99
C GLY A 304 7.38 3.25 26.41
N ARG A 305 7.95 4.03 25.49
CA ARG A 305 7.27 5.10 24.76
C ARG A 305 6.36 4.51 23.71
N LYS A 306 5.23 5.16 23.45
CA LYS A 306 4.30 4.70 22.41
C LYS A 306 4.93 4.97 21.05
N VAL A 307 4.95 3.97 20.18
CA VAL A 307 5.45 4.13 18.81
C VAL A 307 4.51 5.07 18.08
N ASP A 308 5.06 6.16 17.55
CA ASP A 308 4.28 7.12 16.78
C ASP A 308 3.89 6.53 15.41
N VAL A 309 2.62 6.70 15.08
CA VAL A 309 1.97 6.27 13.84
C VAL A 309 1.04 7.36 13.30
N SER A 310 1.21 8.60 13.77
CA SER A 310 0.43 9.78 13.40
C SER A 310 0.54 10.13 11.92
N PHE A 311 1.70 9.85 11.31
CA PHE A 311 1.96 9.93 9.87
C PHE A 311 0.97 9.10 9.02
N ALA A 312 0.43 8.02 9.59
CA ALA A 312 -0.45 7.12 8.89
C ALA A 312 -1.91 7.59 8.87
N THR A 313 -2.65 7.28 7.79
CA THR A 313 -4.09 7.56 7.71
C THR A 313 -4.87 6.86 8.83
N GLN A 314 -6.06 7.37 9.15
CA GLN A 314 -6.93 6.73 10.15
C GLN A 314 -7.27 5.28 9.77
N ASN A 315 -7.35 4.98 8.48
CA ASN A 315 -7.55 3.65 7.93
C ASN A 315 -6.40 2.70 8.26
N TRP A 316 -5.15 3.16 8.10
CA TRP A 316 -3.97 2.43 8.56
C TRP A 316 -3.95 2.26 10.08
N GLN A 317 -4.19 3.33 10.84
CA GLN A 317 -4.19 3.28 12.31
C GLN A 317 -5.25 2.31 12.87
N LYS A 318 -6.40 2.18 12.19
CA LYS A 318 -7.41 1.15 12.49
C LYS A 318 -6.96 -0.24 12.06
N ALA A 319 -6.38 -0.39 10.87
CA ALA A 319 -5.94 -1.68 10.33
C ALA A 319 -4.83 -2.34 11.16
N ILE A 320 -3.93 -1.54 11.73
CA ILE A 320 -2.84 -2.06 12.56
C ILE A 320 -3.26 -2.41 13.98
N ARG A 321 -4.50 -2.12 14.42
CA ARG A 321 -4.97 -2.37 15.80
C ARG A 321 -6.15 -3.34 15.83
N ASP A 322 -6.16 -4.23 16.81
CA ASP A 322 -7.32 -5.10 17.09
C ASP A 322 -8.01 -4.63 18.37
N ARG A 323 -9.33 -4.40 18.30
CA ARG A 323 -10.17 -4.05 19.45
C ARG A 323 -10.09 -5.09 20.57
N ARG A 324 -9.84 -6.36 20.23
CA ARG A 324 -9.74 -7.46 21.20
C ARG A 324 -8.42 -7.48 21.97
N ARG A 325 -7.40 -6.75 21.50
CA ARG A 325 -6.05 -6.73 22.08
C ARG A 325 -5.51 -5.29 22.12
N PRO A 326 -5.93 -4.48 23.11
CA PRO A 326 -5.36 -3.15 23.29
C PRO A 326 -3.86 -3.21 23.60
N GLY A 327 -3.12 -2.17 23.23
CA GLY A 327 -1.67 -2.07 23.46
C GLY A 327 -0.80 -2.91 22.52
N HIS A 328 -1.38 -3.47 21.46
CA HIS A 328 -0.65 -4.28 20.47
C HIS A 328 -0.98 -3.84 19.05
N PHE A 329 0.01 -3.95 18.17
CA PHE A 329 -0.16 -3.86 16.73
C PHE A 329 -0.27 -5.25 16.10
N VAL A 330 -1.11 -5.36 15.07
CA VAL A 330 -1.09 -6.48 14.13
C VAL A 330 0.15 -6.32 13.25
N ARG A 331 1.15 -7.16 13.50
CA ARG A 331 2.50 -7.06 12.94
C ARG A 331 2.51 -6.91 11.42
N ARG A 332 1.73 -7.72 10.71
CA ARG A 332 1.74 -7.76 9.24
C ARG A 332 1.19 -6.46 8.63
N HIS A 333 0.15 -5.89 9.23
CA HIS A 333 -0.40 -4.60 8.80
C HIS A 333 0.56 -3.47 9.17
N PHE A 334 1.17 -3.52 10.35
CA PHE A 334 2.17 -2.54 10.77
C PHE A 334 3.38 -2.50 9.83
N GLU A 335 3.95 -3.67 9.49
CA GLU A 335 5.06 -3.75 8.53
C GLU A 335 4.66 -3.22 7.15
N ALA A 336 3.44 -3.54 6.67
CA ALA A 336 2.94 -3.05 5.39
C ALA A 336 2.79 -1.52 5.36
N MET A 337 2.27 -0.95 6.45
CA MET A 337 2.15 0.50 6.65
C MET A 337 3.51 1.17 6.61
N VAL A 338 4.46 0.67 7.41
CA VAL A 338 5.82 1.21 7.49
C VAL A 338 6.51 1.20 6.13
N PHE A 339 6.47 0.08 5.40
CA PHE A 339 7.07 0.05 4.06
C PHE A 339 6.37 0.96 3.05
N TYR A 340 5.06 1.15 3.18
CA TYR A 340 4.30 2.04 2.31
C TYR A 340 4.71 3.50 2.52
N TYR A 341 4.75 3.95 3.77
CA TYR A 341 5.15 5.32 4.10
C TYR A 341 6.64 5.57 3.88
N LEU A 342 7.51 4.61 4.17
CA LEU A 342 8.93 4.72 3.83
C LEU A 342 9.13 4.95 2.33
N ALA A 343 8.39 4.24 1.48
CA ALA A 343 8.47 4.44 0.02
C ALA A 343 7.93 5.81 -0.41
N ASP A 344 6.98 6.37 0.34
CA ASP A 344 6.44 7.70 0.08
C ASP A 344 7.44 8.79 0.48
N GLU A 345 8.01 8.69 1.69
CA GLU A 345 9.02 9.62 2.21
C GLU A 345 10.31 9.62 1.40
N LEU A 346 10.77 8.46 0.94
CA LEU A 346 11.89 8.36 0.00
C LEU A 346 11.59 9.10 -1.32
N ARG A 347 10.33 9.15 -1.74
CA ARG A 347 9.93 9.81 -2.99
C ARG A 347 9.68 11.31 -2.80
N THR A 348 9.22 11.73 -1.63
CA THR A 348 9.00 13.14 -1.28
C THR A 348 10.29 13.83 -0.84
N GLY A 349 11.29 13.07 -0.39
CA GLY A 349 12.58 13.57 0.09
C GLY A 349 12.62 13.79 1.61
N ASP A 350 11.60 13.35 2.35
CA ASP A 350 11.54 13.42 3.82
C ASP A 350 12.48 12.39 4.48
N VAL A 351 12.83 11.34 3.73
CA VAL A 351 13.91 10.39 4.06
C VAL A 351 14.92 10.38 2.93
N ALA A 352 16.17 10.63 3.28
CA ALA A 352 17.32 10.53 2.40
C ALA A 352 18.07 9.21 2.60
N VAL A 353 18.80 8.82 1.56
CA VAL A 353 19.71 7.68 1.56
C VAL A 353 21.14 8.19 1.54
N LEU A 354 21.91 7.89 2.58
CA LEU A 354 23.29 8.37 2.65
C LEU A 354 24.16 7.76 1.55
N GLY A 355 24.94 8.61 0.88
CA GLY A 355 25.79 8.21 -0.23
C GLY A 355 25.05 7.85 -1.52
N SER A 356 23.77 8.24 -1.64
CA SER A 356 22.96 8.30 -2.86
C SER A 356 23.26 9.57 -3.65
N GLU A 357 22.79 9.65 -4.90
CA GLU A 357 22.72 10.91 -5.67
C GLU A 357 21.27 11.37 -5.82
N GLU A 358 20.37 10.48 -6.26
CA GLU A 358 18.96 10.84 -6.52
C GLU A 358 18.13 11.01 -5.24
N TYR A 359 18.47 10.26 -4.19
CA TYR A 359 17.79 10.24 -2.90
C TYR A 359 18.67 10.83 -1.79
N ALA A 360 19.66 11.66 -2.13
CA ALA A 360 20.47 12.36 -1.15
C ALA A 360 19.66 13.45 -0.43
N ASP A 361 20.17 13.91 0.71
CA ASP A 361 19.66 15.13 1.33
C ASP A 361 20.10 16.32 0.47
N TRP A 362 19.16 16.83 -0.33
CA TRP A 362 19.38 17.93 -1.25
C TRP A 362 19.76 19.22 -0.52
N SER A 363 19.29 19.42 0.71
CA SER A 363 19.61 20.60 1.52
C SER A 363 21.07 20.59 1.91
N GLU A 364 21.55 19.49 2.48
CA GLU A 364 22.96 19.35 2.83
C GLU A 364 23.88 19.43 1.60
N GLN A 365 23.47 18.84 0.48
CA GLN A 365 24.26 18.91 -0.74
C GLN A 365 24.34 20.34 -1.31
N LEU A 366 23.23 21.06 -1.37
CA LEU A 366 23.19 22.44 -1.86
C LEU A 366 24.03 23.36 -0.98
N VAL A 367 23.94 23.22 0.35
CA VAL A 367 24.75 24.01 1.30
C VAL A 367 26.25 23.76 1.08
N ARG A 368 26.66 22.50 0.94
CA ARG A 368 28.06 22.15 0.67
C ARG A 368 28.57 22.72 -0.66
N GLU A 369 27.72 22.74 -1.69
CA GLU A 369 28.06 23.33 -2.99
C GLU A 369 28.22 24.85 -2.89
N LEU A 370 27.31 25.54 -2.21
CA LEU A 370 27.42 26.99 -1.97
C LEU A 370 28.68 27.35 -1.17
N GLN A 371 29.01 26.58 -0.13
CA GLN A 371 30.25 26.74 0.64
C GLN A 371 31.50 26.52 -0.23
N ALA A 372 31.50 25.48 -1.09
CA ALA A 372 32.61 25.19 -2.00
C ALA A 372 32.81 26.29 -3.07
N GLU A 373 31.75 26.98 -3.46
CA GLU A 373 31.82 28.17 -4.33
C GLU A 373 32.28 29.44 -3.60
N GLY A 374 32.49 29.38 -2.28
CA GLY A 374 32.85 30.53 -1.45
C GLY A 374 31.71 31.53 -1.28
N ARG A 375 30.45 31.10 -1.48
CA ARG A 375 29.29 31.94 -1.19
C ARG A 375 29.02 31.90 0.32
N PRO A 376 28.77 33.05 0.96
CA PRO A 376 28.34 33.06 2.35
C PRO A 376 26.98 32.39 2.44
N VAL A 377 26.85 31.44 3.37
CA VAL A 377 25.58 30.75 3.66
C VAL A 377 25.28 31.01 5.12
N ASP A 378 24.31 31.90 5.38
CA ASP A 378 23.81 32.14 6.73
C ASP A 378 22.86 30.99 7.12
N PRO A 379 23.10 30.28 8.24
CA PRO A 379 22.19 29.29 8.77
C PRO A 379 20.75 29.81 8.98
N LEU A 380 20.59 31.10 9.32
CA LEU A 380 19.27 31.73 9.47
C LEU A 380 18.54 31.89 8.14
N ASP A 381 19.27 32.12 7.04
CA ASP A 381 18.68 32.20 5.70
C ASP A 381 18.26 30.80 5.22
N LEU A 382 19.06 29.76 5.51
CA LEU A 382 18.67 28.37 5.22
C LEU A 382 17.41 27.95 5.98
N ALA A 383 17.28 28.39 7.24
CA ALA A 383 16.10 28.17 8.06
C ALA A 383 14.83 28.77 7.43
N GLN A 384 14.95 29.93 6.78
CA GLN A 384 13.82 30.61 6.11
C GLN A 384 13.54 30.11 4.70
N VAL A 385 14.55 29.55 4.01
CA VAL A 385 14.41 28.99 2.67
C VAL A 385 13.82 27.57 2.70
N SER A 386 13.88 26.89 3.87
CA SER A 386 13.31 25.57 4.09
C SER A 386 11.82 25.52 3.69
N PRO A 387 11.47 24.82 2.59
CA PRO A 387 10.07 24.61 2.20
C PRO A 387 9.40 23.51 3.04
N TYR A 388 10.08 22.99 4.07
CA TYR A 388 9.74 21.72 4.68
C TYR A 388 8.68 21.87 5.76
N LEU A 389 7.63 21.08 5.56
CA LEU A 389 6.58 20.81 6.51
C LEU A 389 7.18 20.35 7.85
N THR A 390 6.80 21.02 8.93
CA THR A 390 7.07 20.58 10.31
C THR A 390 6.18 19.41 10.76
N GLU A 391 5.28 18.94 9.88
CA GLU A 391 4.35 17.84 10.11
C GLU A 391 3.95 17.19 8.77
N HIS A 392 3.68 15.88 8.74
CA HIS A 392 3.11 15.24 7.53
C HIS A 392 1.79 15.91 7.07
N ILE A 393 1.84 16.71 5.99
CA ILE A 393 0.62 17.11 5.29
C ILE A 393 0.09 15.87 4.59
N LYS A 394 -1.06 15.38 5.06
CA LYS A 394 -1.87 14.34 4.42
C LYS A 394 -2.31 14.81 3.03
N ARG A 395 -1.43 14.71 2.03
CA ARG A 395 -1.68 15.23 0.67
C ARG A 395 -2.67 14.34 -0.09
N PHE A 396 -3.86 14.91 -0.33
CA PHE A 396 -5.00 14.45 -1.12
C PHE A 396 -5.75 13.20 -0.62
N GLY A 397 -6.92 13.42 0.00
CA GLY A 397 -8.01 12.44 -0.03
C GLY A 397 -8.99 12.43 1.13
N GLU A 398 -8.57 12.63 2.37
CA GLU A 398 -9.46 12.43 3.54
C GLU A 398 -9.01 13.28 4.74
N TYR A 399 -9.54 14.50 4.84
CA TYR A 399 -9.47 15.29 6.07
C TYR A 399 -10.68 14.98 6.95
N SER A 400 -10.46 14.41 8.14
CA SER A 400 -11.38 14.65 9.27
C SER A 400 -11.00 16.00 9.86
N THR A 401 -11.88 16.98 9.76
CA THR A 401 -11.70 18.40 10.15
C THR A 401 -11.58 18.64 11.67
N HIS A 402 -11.16 17.65 12.47
CA HIS A 402 -11.19 17.69 13.93
C HIS A 402 -9.84 17.98 14.60
N GLU A 403 -8.75 18.17 13.86
CA GLU A 403 -7.38 18.21 14.42
C GLU A 403 -6.57 19.48 14.03
N LEU A 404 -7.23 20.61 13.73
CA LEU A 404 -6.58 21.90 13.39
C LEU A 404 -5.95 22.63 14.60
N GLY A 405 -5.54 21.92 15.66
CA GLY A 405 -5.20 22.52 16.96
C GLY A 405 -3.80 22.23 17.48
N ILE A 406 -2.93 21.55 16.74
CA ILE A 406 -1.57 21.24 17.17
C ILE A 406 -0.65 22.37 16.71
N THR A 407 0.04 22.99 17.65
CA THR A 407 1.05 24.02 17.37
C THR A 407 2.39 23.29 17.22
N PRO A 408 3.14 23.45 16.12
CA PRO A 408 4.46 22.83 15.97
C PRO A 408 5.45 23.32 17.02
N ASP A 409 6.40 22.46 17.39
CA ASP A 409 7.54 22.85 18.23
C ASP A 409 8.52 23.76 17.45
N ASP A 410 9.33 24.52 18.20
CA ASP A 410 10.31 25.46 17.63
C ASP A 410 11.48 24.73 16.93
N TYR A 411 11.88 25.26 15.78
CA TYR A 411 12.95 24.80 14.87
C TYR A 411 14.33 24.61 15.54
N ASP A 412 14.97 23.43 15.36
CA ASP A 412 16.42 23.23 15.63
C ASP A 412 17.25 23.35 14.33
N ALA A 413 18.14 24.36 14.28
CA ALA A 413 18.93 24.75 13.11
C ALA A 413 20.13 23.82 12.79
N ARG A 414 20.24 22.67 13.46
CA ARG A 414 21.44 21.82 13.39
C ARG A 414 21.49 20.97 12.12
N LEU A 415 22.11 21.53 11.08
CA LEU A 415 22.66 20.76 9.95
C LEU A 415 23.96 20.06 10.38
N ASP A 416 24.15 18.79 9.99
CA ASP A 416 25.40 18.04 10.23
C ASP A 416 26.47 18.44 9.19
N VAL A 417 26.75 19.74 9.15
CA VAL A 417 27.71 20.40 8.25
C VAL A 417 28.66 21.21 9.12
N ASP A 418 29.96 21.05 8.88
CA ASP A 418 30.98 21.78 9.62
C ASP A 418 31.06 23.25 9.13
N PHE A 419 30.48 24.16 9.91
CA PHE A 419 30.52 25.61 9.65
C PHE A 419 31.77 26.30 10.21
N SER A 420 32.74 25.56 10.77
CA SER A 420 33.95 26.13 11.38
C SER A 420 34.91 26.83 10.41
N VAL A 421 34.65 26.71 9.11
CA VAL A 421 35.41 27.34 8.01
C VAL A 421 34.99 28.80 7.76
N LEU A 422 33.90 29.27 8.38
CA LEU A 422 33.41 30.65 8.27
C LEU A 422 34.10 31.60 9.28
N GLY A 423 34.11 32.90 8.97
CA GLY A 423 34.85 33.93 9.70
C GLY A 423 34.37 34.10 11.15
N ASP A 424 35.22 34.66 12.02
CA ASP A 424 34.95 34.72 13.47
C ASP A 424 33.69 35.52 13.87
N ASP A 425 33.14 36.35 12.99
CA ASP A 425 31.86 37.06 13.20
C ASP A 425 30.63 36.10 13.11
N ASP A 426 30.75 34.94 12.46
CA ASP A 426 29.67 33.98 12.22
C ASP A 426 29.53 32.94 13.35
N LYS A 427 30.53 32.82 14.24
CA LYS A 427 30.54 31.84 15.35
C LYS A 427 29.63 32.22 16.51
N ALA A 428 29.26 33.50 16.63
CA ALA A 428 28.41 33.99 17.72
C ALA A 428 26.91 33.68 17.51
N ALA A 429 26.50 33.32 16.30
CA ALA A 429 25.11 33.01 15.94
C ALA A 429 24.79 31.50 15.85
N ALA A 430 25.81 30.63 15.98
CA ALA A 430 25.69 29.17 15.86
C ALA A 430 25.77 28.41 17.20
N ALA A 431 25.75 29.12 18.34
CA ALA A 431 25.70 28.55 19.69
C ALA A 431 24.30 28.74 20.28
#